data_AF-A0A699SL82-F1
#
_entry.id   AF-A0A699SL82-F1
#
_cell.length_a   1.000
_cell.length_b   1.000
_cell.length_c   1.000
_cell.angle_alpha   90.00
_cell.angle_beta   90.00
_cell.angle_gamma   90.00
#
_symmetry.space_group_name_H-M   'P 1'
#
loop_
_entity.id
_entity.type
_entity.pdbx_description
1 polymer ?
#
loop_
_entity_poly.entity_id
_entity_poly.type
_entity_poly.pdbx_seq_one_letter_code
_entity_poly.pdbx_strand_id
1 'polypeptide(L)' 'TLLLSLPDEHQLHFSKYKTAREFWAAILKTFGGNEAIKKMKKNLLKQQYENFKAEGSETLE' A
#
# COMPACT_ATOMS: atom_id res chain seq x y z
N THR A 1 -4.79 -3.52 -4.43
CA THR A 1 -4.19 -2.39 -5.18
C THR A 1 -3.27 -1.59 -4.27
N LEU A 2 -2.23 -0.93 -4.80
CA LEU A 2 -1.22 -0.17 -4.03
C LEU A 2 -1.78 0.86 -3.03
N LEU A 3 -2.98 1.40 -3.30
CA LEU A 3 -3.64 2.38 -2.44
C LEU A 3 -4.17 1.77 -1.12
N LEU A 4 -4.70 0.54 -1.16
CA LEU A 4 -5.28 -0.14 0.01
C LEU A 4 -4.24 -0.56 1.06
N SER A 5 -2.95 -0.48 0.71
CA SER A 5 -1.83 -0.78 1.61
C SER A 5 -1.38 0.42 2.43
N LEU A 6 -1.99 1.58 2.23
CA LEU A 6 -1.85 2.73 3.09
C LEU A 6 -2.87 2.66 4.23
N PRO A 7 -2.52 3.12 5.45
CA PRO A 7 -3.50 3.39 6.50
C PRO A 7 -4.60 4.31 5.98
N ASP A 8 -5.85 4.04 6.37
CA ASP A 8 -7.06 4.67 5.81
C ASP A 8 -6.99 6.21 5.82
N GLU A 9 -6.47 6.79 6.91
CA GLU A 9 -6.25 8.22 7.10
C GLU A 9 -5.36 8.87 6.01
N HIS A 10 -4.47 8.09 5.41
CA HIS A 10 -3.58 8.56 4.36
C HIS A 10 -4.13 8.29 2.95
N GLN A 11 -5.07 7.34 2.77
CA GLN A 11 -5.60 7.00 1.45
C GLN A 11 -6.26 8.21 0.77
N LEU A 12 -7.05 8.98 1.51
CA LEU A 12 -7.71 10.21 1.05
C LEU A 12 -6.71 11.30 0.66
N HIS A 13 -5.56 11.38 1.36
CA HIS A 13 -4.54 12.37 1.07
C HIS A 13 -3.75 12.05 -0.21
N PHE A 14 -3.60 10.77 -0.53
CA PHE A 14 -2.86 10.30 -1.70
C PHE A 14 -3.75 9.98 -2.92
N SER A 15 -5.08 9.96 -2.77
CA SER A 15 -6.03 9.71 -3.89
C SER A 15 -6.02 10.81 -4.96
N LYS A 16 -5.51 12.01 -4.63
CA LYS A 16 -5.37 13.14 -5.57
C LYS A 16 -4.27 12.97 -6.63
N TYR A 17 -3.35 12.03 -6.45
CA TYR A 17 -2.24 11.83 -7.38
C TYR A 17 -2.67 10.90 -8.52
N LYS A 18 -2.60 11.42 -9.76
CA LYS A 18 -3.08 10.71 -10.94
C LYS A 18 -2.06 9.71 -11.49
N THR A 19 -0.79 9.92 -11.18
CA THR A 19 0.30 9.06 -11.64
C THR A 19 1.02 8.39 -10.49
N ALA A 20 1.52 7.18 -10.73
CA ALA A 20 2.33 6.46 -9.75
C ALA A 20 3.59 7.25 -9.35
N ARG A 21 4.17 8.03 -10.27
CA ARG A 21 5.36 8.85 -10.02
C ARG A 21 5.09 9.98 -9.01
N GLU A 22 3.99 10.70 -9.17
CA GLU A 22 3.59 11.76 -8.23
C GLU A 22 3.23 11.17 -6.86
N PHE A 23 2.55 10.03 -6.85
CA PHE A 23 2.20 9.29 -5.64
C PHE A 23 3.45 8.92 -4.83
N TRP A 24 4.46 8.30 -5.47
CA TRP A 24 5.71 7.94 -4.79
C TRP A 24 6.52 9.15 -4.32
N ALA A 25 6.58 10.22 -5.11
CA ALA A 25 7.27 11.45 -4.72
C ALA A 25 6.62 12.11 -3.49
N ALA A 26 5.28 12.10 -3.42
CA ALA A 26 4.55 12.60 -2.26
C ALA A 26 4.80 11.75 -1.02
N ILE A 27 4.79 10.42 -1.14
CA ILE A 27 5.10 9.52 -0.01
C ILE A 27 6.51 9.77 0.52
N LEU A 28 7.50 9.89 -0.36
CA LEU A 28 8.88 10.19 0.01
C LEU A 28 9.00 11.52 0.76
N LYS A 29 8.31 12.55 0.29
CA LYS A 29 8.31 13.88 0.89
C LYS A 29 7.59 13.92 2.25
N THR A 30 6.43 13.27 2.37
CA THR A 30 5.61 13.29 3.59
C THR A 30 6.23 12.50 4.73
N PHE A 31 6.84 11.35 4.42
CA PHE A 31 7.37 10.45 5.45
C PHE A 31 8.90 10.50 5.58
N GLY A 32 9.56 11.43 4.89
CA GLY A 32 10.96 11.75 5.15
C GLY A 32 12.00 10.72 4.71
N GLY A 33 11.68 9.84 3.73
CA GLY A 33 12.69 9.01 3.07
C GLY A 33 12.44 7.49 3.03
N ASN A 34 13.53 6.74 2.82
CA ASN A 34 13.54 5.33 2.41
C ASN A 34 12.90 4.35 3.43
N GLU A 35 12.92 4.68 4.72
CA GLU A 35 12.29 3.88 5.79
C GLU A 35 10.77 3.81 5.66
N ALA A 36 10.15 4.89 5.18
CA ALA A 36 8.71 4.91 4.93
C ALA A 36 8.30 4.00 3.77
N ILE A 37 9.10 4.00 2.69
CA ILE A 37 8.92 3.07 1.57
C ILE A 37 9.10 1.63 2.06
N LYS A 38 10.07 1.36 2.93
CA LYS A 38 10.29 0.03 3.51
C LYS A 38 9.10 -0.44 4.33
N LYS A 39 8.53 0.44 5.17
CA LYS A 39 7.32 0.16 5.96
C LYS A 39 6.11 -0.08 5.05
N MET A 40 5.92 0.72 4.01
CA MET A 40 4.82 0.57 3.06
C MET A 40 4.95 -0.71 2.22
N LYS A 41 6.14 -1.04 1.73
CA LYS A 41 6.42 -2.31 1.04
C LYS A 41 6.12 -3.51 1.95
N LYS A 42 6.52 -3.45 3.22
CA LYS A 42 6.22 -4.49 4.20
C LYS A 42 4.71 -4.66 4.42
N ASN A 43 3.97 -3.56 4.51
CA ASN A 43 2.51 -3.60 4.65
C ASN A 43 1.83 -4.15 3.40
N LEU A 44 2.26 -3.75 2.21
CA LEU A 44 1.76 -4.29 0.93
C LEU A 44 2.00 -5.80 0.85
N LEU A 45 3.20 -6.27 1.20
CA LEU A 45 3.52 -7.70 1.19
C LEU A 45 2.65 -8.47 2.19
N LYS A 46 2.41 -7.92 3.38
CA LYS A 46 1.51 -8.51 4.36
C LYS A 46 0.07 -8.61 3.82
N GLN A 47 -0.44 -7.55 3.19
CA GLN A 47 -1.78 -7.58 2.59
C GLN A 47 -1.89 -8.59 1.44
N GLN A 48 -0.88 -8.69 0.58
CA GLN A 48 -0.86 -9.69 -0.49
C GLN A 48 -0.87 -11.12 0.09
N TYR A 49 -0.14 -11.36 1.17
CA TYR A 49 -0.12 -12.64 1.86
C TYR A 49 -1.48 -12.98 2.51
N GLU A 50 -2.11 -12.03 3.21
CA GLU A 50 -3.45 -12.25 3.78
C GLU A 50 -4.50 -12.48 2.68
N ASN A 51 -4.44 -11.75 1.56
CA ASN A 51 -5.33 -11.97 0.43
C ASN A 51 -5.13 -13.37 -0.19
N PHE A 52 -3.88 -13.81 -0.37
CA PHE A 52 -3.58 -15.16 -0.87
C PHE A 52 -4.11 -16.25 0.07
N LYS A 53 -3.98 -16.07 1.39
CA LYS A 53 -4.56 -17.00 2.37
C LYS A 53 -6.09 -17.03 2.25
N ALA A 54 -6.74 -15.89 2.10
CA ALA A 54 -8.18 -15.79 1.95
C ALA A 54 -8.69 -16.46 0.65
N GLU A 55 -8.04 -16.19 -0.49
CA GLU A 55 -8.38 -16.83 -1.79
C GLU A 55 -8.17 -18.35 -1.75
N GLY A 56 -7.09 -18.80 -1.08
CA GLY A 56 -6.83 -20.23 -0.88
C GLY A 56 -7.87 -20.95 0.01
N SER A 57 -8.59 -20.21 0.86
CA SER A 57 -9.68 -20.76 1.66
C SER A 57 -11.03 -20.81 0.92
N GLU A 58 -11.23 -20.00 -0.11
CA GLU A 58 -12.45 -20.03 -0.95
C GLU A 58 -12.41 -21.11 -2.04
N THR A 59 -11.23 -21.60 -2.41
CA THR A 59 -11.07 -22.61 -3.48
C THR A 59 -11.01 -24.05 -2.95
N LEU A 60 -11.18 -24.25 -1.64
CA LEU A 60 -11.09 -25.56 -0.96
C LEU A 60 -12.45 -26.09 -0.46
N GLU A 61 -13.57 -25.60 -1.00
CA GLU A 61 -14.91 -26.18 -0.81
C GLU A 61 -15.29 -27.16 -1.94
#